data_AF-A0A949GAZ3-F1
#
_entry.id   AF-A0A949GAZ3-F1
#
_cell.length_a   1.000
_cell.length_b   1.000
_cell.length_c   1.000
_cell.angle_alpha   90.00
_cell.angle_beta   90.00
_cell.angle_gamma   90.00
#
_symmetry.space_group_name_H-M   'P 1'
#
loop_
_entity.id
_entity.type
_entity.pdbx_description
1 polymer ?
#
loop_
_entity_poly.entity_id
_entity_poly.type
_entity_poly.pdbx_seq_one_letter_code
_entity_poly.pdbx_strand_id
1 'polypeptide(L)'
;METLHALFGTYYGLDWLTLMIGLTSSYMVSGGRLKAGFTIGILSCAGGMTLAYMSAQQGFIVYNGLLIGMNIRGILRGDRRASTRAVPVNENTFTQPSAVPVHARAR
;
A
#
# COMPACT_ATOMS: atom_id res chain seq x y z
N MET A 1 19.67 -15.52 34.14
CA MET A 1 19.83 -15.84 32.69
C MET A 1 18.64 -16.61 32.13
N GLU A 2 17.89 -17.38 32.93
CA GLU A 2 16.68 -18.09 32.45
C GLU A 2 15.48 -17.17 32.18
N THR A 3 15.32 -16.08 32.95
CA THR A 3 14.22 -15.11 32.77
C THR A 3 14.34 -14.25 31.52
N LEU A 4 15.56 -13.90 31.10
CA LEU A 4 15.82 -13.22 29.83
C LEU A 4 15.55 -14.13 28.63
N HIS A 5 15.88 -15.41 28.72
CA HIS A 5 15.55 -16.37 27.66
C HIS A 5 14.05 -16.65 27.57
N ALA A 6 13.31 -16.57 28.69
CA ALA A 6 11.84 -16.61 28.67
C ALA A 6 11.21 -15.32 28.09
N LEU A 7 11.81 -14.14 28.34
CA LEU A 7 11.35 -12.87 27.77
C LEU A 7 11.69 -12.72 26.27
N PHE A 8 12.87 -13.17 25.85
CA PHE A 8 13.38 -13.01 24.48
C PHE A 8 13.21 -14.25 23.59
N GLY A 9 12.95 -15.43 24.16
CA GLY A 9 13.19 -16.69 23.48
C GLY A 9 12.02 -17.33 22.72
N THR A 10 10.80 -16.80 22.77
CA THR A 10 9.67 -17.50 22.11
C THR A 10 8.77 -16.66 21.20
N TYR A 11 8.66 -15.34 21.38
CA TYR A 11 7.69 -14.53 20.61
C TYR A 11 8.18 -13.17 20.11
N TYR A 12 9.10 -12.52 20.82
CA TYR A 12 9.37 -11.11 20.59
C TYR A 12 10.06 -10.81 19.25
N GLY A 13 10.96 -11.68 18.79
CA GLY A 13 11.68 -11.46 17.52
C GLY A 13 10.75 -11.41 16.31
N LEU A 14 9.72 -12.25 16.30
CA LEU A 14 8.75 -12.29 15.20
C LEU A 14 7.85 -11.05 15.20
N ASP A 15 7.52 -10.51 16.38
CA ASP A 15 6.73 -9.28 16.51
C ASP A 15 7.50 -8.07 15.96
N TRP A 16 8.76 -7.93 16.36
CA TRP A 16 9.66 -6.91 15.81
C TRP A 16 9.87 -7.06 14.30
N LEU A 17 10.04 -8.30 13.82
CA LEU A 17 10.17 -8.58 12.39
C LEU A 17 8.90 -8.18 11.64
N THR A 18 7.73 -8.56 12.15
CA THR A 18 6.43 -8.25 11.53
C THR A 18 6.17 -6.75 11.47
N LEU A 19 6.54 -6.03 12.54
CA LEU A 19 6.50 -4.57 12.60
C LEU A 19 7.40 -3.93 11.54
N MET A 20 8.66 -4.40 11.41
CA MET A 20 9.58 -3.88 10.40
C MET A 20 9.13 -4.17 8.97
N ILE A 21 8.55 -5.34 8.72
CA ILE A 21 7.95 -5.69 7.42
C ILE A 21 6.75 -4.78 7.14
N GLY A 22 5.91 -4.49 8.14
CA GLY A 22 4.75 -3.60 8.00
C GLY A 22 5.14 -2.14 7.70
N LEU A 23 6.18 -1.64 8.37
CA LEU A 23 6.76 -0.32 8.09
C LEU A 23 7.35 -0.26 6.68
N THR A 24 8.08 -1.31 6.29
CA THR A 24 8.68 -1.41 4.95
C THR A 24 7.61 -1.41 3.86
N SER A 25 6.54 -2.17 4.04
CA SER A 25 5.35 -2.15 3.18
C SER A 25 4.80 -0.73 3.02
N SER A 26 4.57 -0.03 4.14
CA SER A 26 4.02 1.33 4.15
C SER A 26 4.92 2.34 3.44
N TYR A 27 6.24 2.22 3.65
CA TYR A 27 7.23 3.03 2.94
C TYR A 27 7.20 2.77 1.43
N MET A 28 7.11 1.51 1.00
CA MET A 28 7.07 1.15 -0.42
C MET A 28 5.79 1.62 -1.12
N VAL A 29 4.64 1.54 -0.46
CA VAL A 29 3.38 2.10 -0.96
C VAL A 29 3.51 3.62 -1.14
N SER A 30 4.09 4.30 -0.15
CA SER A 30 4.30 5.76 -0.19
C SER A 30 5.31 6.18 -1.26
N GLY A 31 6.35 5.37 -1.48
CA GLY A 31 7.37 5.54 -2.52
C GLY A 31 6.90 5.18 -3.94
N GLY A 32 5.61 4.90 -4.15
CA GLY A 32 5.04 4.61 -5.47
C GLY A 32 5.24 3.17 -5.97
N ARG A 33 5.88 2.29 -5.20
CA ARG A 33 6.02 0.86 -5.50
C ARG A 33 4.79 0.08 -5.01
N LEU A 34 3.62 0.47 -5.49
CA LEU A 34 2.30 0.04 -4.98
C LEU A 34 2.16 -1.49 -4.92
N LYS A 35 2.43 -2.20 -6.02
CA LYS A 35 2.29 -3.68 -6.07
C LYS A 35 3.17 -4.36 -5.03
N ALA A 36 4.46 -4.03 -5.01
CA ALA A 36 5.41 -4.63 -4.07
C ALA A 36 5.07 -4.28 -2.62
N GLY A 37 4.66 -3.04 -2.35
CA GLY A 37 4.20 -2.60 -1.03
C GLY A 37 2.98 -3.40 -0.57
N PHE A 38 1.94 -3.54 -1.38
CA PHE A 38 0.76 -4.33 -1.01
C PHE A 38 1.06 -5.82 -0.83
N THR A 39 1.93 -6.43 -1.66
CA THR A 39 2.33 -7.83 -1.48
C THR A 39 3.06 -8.05 -0.16
N ILE A 40 4.00 -7.16 0.19
CA ILE A 40 4.71 -7.20 1.47
C ILE A 40 3.74 -6.91 2.63
N GLY A 41 2.75 -6.04 2.42
CA GLY A 41 1.66 -5.79 3.36
C GLY A 41 0.84 -7.04 3.67
N ILE A 42 0.54 -7.88 2.69
CA ILE A 42 -0.15 -9.17 2.91
C ILE A 42 0.71 -10.09 3.79
N LEU A 43 2.02 -10.18 3.52
CA LEU A 43 2.94 -10.98 4.32
C LEU A 43 3.05 -10.46 5.76
N SER A 44 3.10 -9.13 5.95
CA SER A 44 3.06 -8.51 7.27
C SER A 44 1.78 -8.85 8.02
N CYS A 45 0.61 -8.73 7.38
CA CYS A 45 -0.66 -9.06 8.01
C CYS A 45 -0.81 -10.56 8.33
N ALA A 46 -0.24 -11.45 7.52
CA ALA A 46 -0.20 -12.88 7.82
C ALA A 46 0.67 -13.17 9.06
N GLY A 47 1.82 -12.50 9.18
CA GLY A 47 2.66 -12.55 10.38
C GLY A 47 1.92 -12.02 11.62
N GLY A 48 1.28 -10.85 11.50
CA GLY A 48 0.50 -10.23 12.58
C GLY A 48 -0.71 -11.06 12.99
N MET A 49 -1.35 -11.76 12.05
CA MET A 49 -2.44 -12.69 12.33
C MET A 49 -1.95 -13.92 13.09
N THR A 50 -0.77 -14.44 12.74
CA THR A 50 -0.15 -15.58 13.43
C THR A 50 0.16 -15.23 14.88
N LEU A 51 0.73 -14.03 15.11
CA LEU A 51 0.98 -13.50 16.44
C LEU A 51 -0.31 -13.25 17.23
N ALA A 52 -1.33 -12.69 16.59
CA ALA A 52 -2.64 -12.46 17.21
C ALA A 52 -3.36 -13.76 17.60
N TYR A 53 -3.24 -14.80 16.78
CA TYR A 53 -3.76 -16.13 17.08
C TYR A 53 -3.08 -16.71 18.31
N MET A 54 -1.76 -16.60 18.35
CA MET A 54 -0.93 -17.08 19.43
C MET A 54 -1.16 -16.34 20.77
N SER A 55 -1.45 -15.02 20.71
CA SER A 55 -1.79 -14.21 21.89
C SER A 55 -3.28 -14.25 22.27
N ALA A 56 -4.08 -15.09 21.60
CA ALA A 56 -5.53 -15.22 21.77
C ALA A 56 -6.31 -13.90 21.59
N GLN A 57 -5.74 -12.93 20.86
CA GLN A 57 -6.36 -11.63 20.62
C GLN A 57 -7.22 -11.65 19.35
N GLN A 58 -8.47 -12.11 19.50
CA GLN A 58 -9.42 -12.29 18.38
C GLN A 58 -9.66 -11.02 17.56
N GLY A 59 -9.64 -9.84 18.20
CA GLY A 59 -9.81 -8.56 17.50
C GLY A 59 -8.72 -8.29 16.46
N PHE A 60 -7.46 -8.62 16.78
CA PHE A 60 -6.35 -8.43 15.86
C PHE A 60 -6.33 -9.44 14.71
N ILE A 61 -6.90 -10.64 14.91
CA ILE A 61 -7.08 -11.63 13.84
C ILE A 61 -8.03 -11.07 12.78
N VAL A 62 -9.20 -10.57 13.20
CA VAL A 62 -10.18 -9.97 12.28
C VAL A 62 -9.61 -8.74 11.60
N TYR A 63 -8.93 -7.87 12.36
CA TYR A 63 -8.27 -6.68 11.82
C TYR A 63 -7.25 -7.01 10.73
N ASN A 64 -6.33 -7.95 10.99
CA ASN A 64 -5.36 -8.38 9.98
C ASN A 64 -6.03 -9.01 8.76
N GLY A 65 -7.14 -9.75 8.94
CA GLY A 65 -7.93 -10.29 7.83
C GLY A 65 -8.53 -9.20 6.94
N LEU A 66 -9.09 -8.14 7.53
CA LEU A 66 -9.60 -6.99 6.78
C LEU A 66 -8.47 -6.27 6.02
N LEU A 67 -7.30 -6.10 6.64
CA LEU A 67 -6.15 -5.49 5.96
C LEU A 67 -5.65 -6.34 4.80
N ILE A 68 -5.64 -7.66 4.90
CA ILE A 68 -5.32 -8.55 3.77
C ILE A 68 -6.29 -8.28 2.62
N GLY A 69 -7.60 -8.20 2.89
CA GLY A 69 -8.60 -7.86 1.87
C GLY A 69 -8.36 -6.49 1.23
N MET A 70 -7.99 -5.48 2.03
CA MET A 70 -7.64 -4.15 1.51
C MET A 70 -6.38 -4.17 0.65
N ASN A 71 -5.34 -4.91 1.04
CA ASN A 71 -4.10 -5.04 0.28
C ASN A 71 -4.34 -5.78 -1.05
N ILE A 72 -5.14 -6.85 -1.07
CA ILE A 72 -5.54 -7.54 -2.30
C ILE A 72 -6.28 -6.58 -3.24
N ARG A 73 -7.26 -5.83 -2.72
CA ARG A 73 -7.96 -4.79 -3.48
C ARG A 73 -6.99 -3.72 -4.00
N GLY A 74 -5.97 -3.37 -3.21
CA GLY A 74 -4.88 -2.48 -3.57
C GLY A 74 -4.06 -3.00 -4.75
N ILE A 75 -3.70 -4.28 -4.76
CA ILE A 75 -3.00 -4.93 -5.88
C ILE A 75 -3.84 -4.87 -7.16
N LEU A 76 -5.12 -5.22 -7.07
CA LEU A 76 -6.04 -5.24 -8.22
C LEU A 76 -6.30 -3.83 -8.79
N ARG A 77 -6.28 -2.79 -7.96
CA ARG A 77 -6.50 -1.39 -8.38
C ARG A 77 -5.22 -0.63 -8.72
N GLY A 78 -4.09 -1.03 -8.17
CA GLY A 78 -2.81 -0.33 -8.25
C GLY A 78 -2.30 -0.13 -9.69
N ASP A 79 -2.71 -1.00 -10.62
CA ASP A 79 -2.39 -0.85 -12.04
C ASP A 79 -2.98 0.42 -12.67
N ARG A 80 -4.17 0.86 -12.22
CA ARG A 80 -4.83 2.02 -12.81
C ARG A 80 -4.10 3.34 -12.51
N ARG A 81 -3.48 3.47 -11.33
CA ARG A 81 -2.73 4.68 -10.94
C ARG A 81 -1.36 4.77 -11.61
N ALA A 82 -0.71 3.63 -11.86
CA ALA A 82 0.51 3.59 -12.67
C ALA A 82 0.23 4.06 -14.10
N SER A 83 -0.87 3.62 -14.70
CA SER A 83 -1.30 4.09 -16.03
C SER A 83 -1.64 5.58 -16.06
N THR A 84 -2.25 6.16 -15.02
CA THR A 84 -2.55 7.61 -14.97
C THR A 84 -1.29 8.47 -14.83
N ARG A 85 -0.29 8.03 -14.04
CA ARG A 85 1.01 8.73 -13.93
C ARG A 85 1.85 8.63 -15.22
N ALA A 86 1.64 7.58 -16.00
CA ALA A 86 2.33 7.38 -17.27
C ALA A 86 1.68 8.13 -18.44
N VAL A 87 0.55 8.83 -18.24
CA VAL A 87 0.04 9.74 -19.27
C VAL A 87 1.02 10.90 -19.36
N PRO A 88 1.78 11.04 -20.47
CA PRO A 88 2.62 12.21 -20.64
C PRO A 88 1.70 13.43 -20.68
N VAL A 89 1.96 14.40 -19.80
CA VAL A 89 1.41 15.74 -19.96
C VAL A 89 1.97 16.24 -21.29
N ASN A 90 1.15 16.17 -22.34
CA ASN A 90 1.52 16.73 -23.62
C ASN A 90 1.59 18.26 -23.45
N GLU A 91 2.81 18.77 -23.26
CA GLU A 91 3.12 20.21 -23.13
C GLU A 91 2.59 21.05 -24.29
N ASN A 92 2.27 20.43 -25.43
CA ASN A 92 1.70 21.11 -26.59
C ASN A 92 0.20 21.46 -26.44
N THR A 93 -0.46 21.04 -25.35
CA THR A 93 -1.89 21.33 -25.13
C THR A 93 -2.13 22.74 -24.58
N PHE A 94 -1.10 23.39 -24.03
CA PHE A 94 -1.20 24.75 -23.48
C PHE A 94 -0.80 25.87 -24.46
N THR A 95 -0.31 25.54 -25.67
CA THR A 95 0.20 26.55 -26.63
C THR A 95 -0.70 26.80 -27.82
N GLN A 96 -1.90 26.22 -27.90
CA GLN A 96 -2.89 26.65 -28.89
C GLN A 96 -3.94 27.56 -28.25
N PRO A 97 -3.82 28.89 -28.36
CA PRO A 97 -5.01 29.71 -28.37
C PRO A 97 -5.81 29.24 -29.58
N SER A 98 -6.86 28.44 -29.34
CA SER A 98 -7.92 28.19 -30.31
C SER A 98 -8.52 29.56 -30.63
N ALA A 99 -7.94 30.25 -31.61
CA ALA A 99 -8.53 31.39 -32.25
C ALA A 99 -9.82 30.89 -32.88
N VAL A 100 -10.93 31.04 -32.15
CA VAL A 100 -12.27 30.88 -32.69
C VAL A 100 -12.35 31.86 -33.87
N PRO A 101 -12.49 31.41 -35.12
CA PRO A 101 -12.74 32.34 -36.20
C PRO A 101 -14.13 32.93 -35.94
N VAL A 102 -14.16 34.16 -35.43
CA VAL A 102 -15.37 34.97 -35.38
C VAL A 102 -15.71 35.26 -36.84
N HIS A 103 -16.55 34.41 -37.42
CA HIS A 103 -17.18 34.70 -38.70
C HIS A 103 -18.05 35.94 -38.50
N ALA A 104 -17.50 37.09 -38.91
CA ALA A 104 -18.22 38.34 -39.05
C ALA A 104 -19.41 38.09 -40.00
N ARG A 105 -20.60 37.97 -39.42
CA ARG A 105 -21.85 37.97 -40.18
C ARG A 105 -22.21 39.42 -40.44
N ALA A 106 -21.77 39.93 -41.58
CA ALA A 106 -22.32 41.14 -42.15
C ALA A 106 -23.71 40.82 -42.72
N ARG A 107 -24.76 41.39 -42.12
CA ARG A 107 -25.98 41.93 -42.75
C ARG A 107 -26.95 42.40 -41.68
#